data_AF-A0A7W6SWX3-F1
#
_entry.id   AF-A0A7W6SWX3-F1
#
_cell.length_a   1.000
_cell.length_b   1.000
_cell.length_c   1.000
_cell.angle_alpha   90.00
_cell.angle_beta   90.00
_cell.angle_gamma   90.00
#
_symmetry.space_group_name_H-M   'P 1'
#
loop_
_entity.id
_entity.type
_entity.pdbx_description
1 polymer ?
#
loop_
_entity_poly.entity_id
_entity_poly.type
_entity_poly.pdbx_seq_one_letter_code
_entity_poly.pdbx_strand_id
1 'polypeptide(L)'
;MTSGESFYGGIPVFRGFTSLMDPALYVPLPDDWSIGVADIVDSTKAIAAQRYKAVNMAGAAVIAAVTNALEGREFPFVFGGDGASFAVAPGDLEPAREALAATATWVREDLDLTMRVALVPVSAIRAQGLDVRVARFGPSANLSYAMFSGGGLAFADAAMKRGEFAVPAAPAGTQPDLSGLSCRFEVIPASRGLLLSVLVMPARGADPHAFRKVIEDIIHLVERSPDGAGPVPPQGPPLKWPPQGLEYEARTRRGGPLLARRASVLAYTLFVYLIMRFDLNVGGFVPNVYRRQVVENSDFRKFDDGLRMILDCTPQLERALSDRLAAAAREGIVRYGLYQQDAAMMTCFTPSALRSDHVHFIDGARGGYASAATALKAMVA
;
A
#
# COMPACT_ATOMS: atom_id res chain seq x y z
N MET A 1 29.08 16.37 6.18
CA MET A 1 28.28 15.81 5.08
C MET A 1 28.26 14.30 5.25
N THR A 2 27.40 13.79 6.12
CA THR A 2 27.03 12.38 6.14
C THR A 2 25.97 12.22 5.05
N SER A 3 26.34 11.54 3.99
CA SER A 3 25.47 11.17 2.87
C SER A 3 24.16 10.57 3.39
N GLY A 4 23.03 10.94 2.79
CA GLY A 4 21.70 10.41 3.13
C GLY A 4 21.53 8.89 2.96
N GLU A 5 22.61 8.17 2.65
CA GLU A 5 22.65 6.77 2.23
C GLU A 5 22.46 5.71 3.33
N SER A 6 22.01 6.06 4.52
CA SER A 6 20.95 5.24 5.14
C SER A 6 20.22 5.94 6.27
N PHE A 7 19.76 7.20 6.09
CA PHE A 7 18.87 7.77 7.11
C PHE A 7 17.70 6.81 7.40
N TYR A 8 17.04 6.31 6.35
CA TYR A 8 15.95 5.35 6.50
C TYR A 8 16.43 3.96 6.92
N GLY A 9 17.49 3.44 6.29
CA GLY A 9 18.05 2.12 6.61
C GLY A 9 18.61 2.01 8.04
N GLY A 10 18.99 3.13 8.66
CA GLY A 10 19.48 3.22 10.04
C GLY A 10 18.37 3.31 11.10
N ILE A 11 17.10 3.47 10.71
CA ILE A 11 15.98 3.48 11.67
C ILE A 11 15.78 2.07 12.24
N PRO A 12 15.75 1.90 13.57
CA PRO A 12 15.47 0.61 14.18
C PRO A 12 14.11 0.05 13.74
N VAL A 13 14.09 -1.23 13.39
CA VAL A 13 12.86 -1.94 13.07
C VAL A 13 12.20 -2.38 14.38
N PHE A 14 10.98 -1.92 14.63
CA PHE A 14 10.18 -2.40 15.75
C PHE A 14 9.27 -3.56 15.32
N ARG A 15 8.91 -4.41 16.29
CA ARG A 15 8.04 -5.58 16.11
C ARG A 15 6.87 -5.49 17.06
N GLY A 16 5.76 -6.11 16.67
CA GLY A 16 4.50 -6.04 17.42
C GLY A 16 3.75 -4.76 17.11
N PHE A 17 2.60 -4.89 16.44
CA PHE A 17 1.81 -3.76 15.98
C PHE A 17 1.21 -2.94 17.14
N THR A 18 1.15 -3.49 18.36
CA THR A 18 0.73 -2.79 19.57
C THR A 18 1.60 -1.58 19.94
N SER A 19 2.87 -1.57 19.52
CA SER A 19 3.78 -0.43 19.80
C SER A 19 3.65 0.70 18.77
N LEU A 20 2.77 0.57 17.77
CA LEU A 20 2.63 1.48 16.64
C LEU A 20 2.51 2.96 17.04
N MET A 21 1.88 3.25 18.17
CA MET A 21 1.58 4.62 18.59
C MET A 21 2.64 5.23 19.52
N ASP A 22 3.73 4.52 19.82
CA ASP A 22 4.84 5.07 20.61
C ASP A 22 5.62 6.12 19.80
N PRO A 23 5.59 7.42 20.20
CA PRO A 23 6.28 8.50 19.49
C PRO A 23 7.79 8.35 19.43
N ALA A 24 8.39 7.59 20.35
CA ALA A 24 9.83 7.37 20.41
C ALA A 24 10.33 6.53 19.24
N LEU A 25 9.45 5.76 18.59
CA LEU A 25 9.76 4.95 17.42
C LEU A 25 9.84 5.77 16.12
N TYR A 26 9.28 6.99 16.11
CA TYR A 26 9.21 7.83 14.93
C TYR A 26 10.34 8.86 14.91
N VAL A 27 11.13 8.83 13.85
CA VAL A 27 12.24 9.76 13.61
C VAL A 27 11.81 10.81 12.59
N PRO A 28 11.99 12.12 12.86
CA PRO A 28 11.66 13.17 11.90
C PRO A 28 12.54 13.04 10.64
N LEU A 29 11.93 13.20 9.46
CA LEU A 29 12.67 13.23 8.20
C LEU A 29 13.59 14.46 8.13
N PRO A 30 14.73 14.38 7.43
CA PRO A 30 15.55 15.56 7.15
C PRO A 30 14.80 16.61 6.32
N ASP A 31 15.14 17.89 6.52
CA ASP A 31 14.47 19.03 5.86
C ASP A 31 14.58 19.05 4.33
N ASP A 32 15.66 18.47 3.81
CA ASP A 32 16.00 18.42 2.39
C ASP A 32 15.36 17.24 1.65
N TRP A 33 14.55 16.43 2.35
CA TRP A 33 13.78 15.33 1.75
C TRP A 33 12.50 15.83 1.07
N SER A 34 11.94 14.99 0.21
CA SER A 34 10.66 15.23 -0.45
C SER A 34 9.70 14.06 -0.28
N ILE A 35 8.41 14.37 -0.18
CA ILE A 35 7.30 13.42 -0.10
C ILE A 35 6.70 13.26 -1.49
N GLY A 36 6.75 12.04 -2.02
CA GLY A 36 6.02 11.65 -3.21
C GLY A 36 4.63 11.16 -2.83
N VAL A 37 3.61 11.64 -3.53
CA VAL A 37 2.23 11.17 -3.39
C VAL A 37 1.63 10.91 -4.76
N ALA A 38 0.80 9.87 -4.84
CA ALA A 38 0.07 9.49 -6.04
C ALA A 38 -1.34 8.99 -5.68
N ASP A 39 -2.34 9.32 -6.49
CA ASP A 39 -3.76 9.00 -6.28
C ASP A 39 -4.50 8.89 -7.62
N ILE A 40 -5.39 7.91 -7.75
CA ILE A 40 -6.26 7.75 -8.92
C ILE A 40 -7.44 8.72 -8.83
N VAL A 41 -7.61 9.53 -9.88
CA VAL A 41 -8.77 10.40 -10.04
C VAL A 41 -10.03 9.55 -10.24
N ASP A 42 -11.08 9.86 -9.47
CA ASP A 42 -12.37 9.17 -9.54
C ASP A 42 -12.26 7.64 -9.39
N SER A 43 -11.34 7.16 -8.54
CA SER A 43 -11.13 5.72 -8.25
C SER A 43 -12.43 5.01 -7.89
N THR A 44 -13.35 5.68 -7.18
CA THR A 44 -14.68 5.16 -6.81
C THR A 44 -15.54 4.79 -8.02
N LYS A 45 -15.51 5.57 -9.12
CA LYS A 45 -16.24 5.24 -10.36
C LYS A 45 -15.63 4.02 -11.04
N ALA A 46 -14.31 3.93 -11.10
CA ALA A 46 -13.60 2.77 -11.66
C ALA A 46 -13.90 1.50 -10.85
N ILE A 47 -13.92 1.61 -9.52
CA ILE A 47 -14.29 0.53 -8.60
C ILE A 47 -15.73 0.08 -8.81
N ALA A 48 -16.68 1.02 -8.94
CA ALA A 48 -18.07 0.71 -9.24
C ALA A 48 -18.23 -0.03 -10.58
N ALA A 49 -17.35 0.24 -11.54
CA ALA A 49 -17.24 -0.50 -12.81
C ALA A 49 -16.44 -1.81 -12.71
N GLN A 50 -16.20 -2.33 -11.49
CA GLN A 50 -15.43 -3.56 -11.21
C GLN A 50 -13.96 -3.53 -11.70
N ARG A 51 -13.37 -2.34 -11.84
CA ARG A 51 -11.95 -2.15 -12.25
C ARG A 51 -10.99 -2.02 -11.08
N TYR A 52 -11.36 -2.47 -9.88
CA TYR A 52 -10.52 -2.38 -8.66
C TYR A 52 -9.12 -3.00 -8.84
N LYS A 53 -8.96 -4.05 -9.65
CA LYS A 53 -7.65 -4.60 -10.00
C LYS A 53 -6.74 -3.63 -10.76
N ALA A 54 -7.31 -2.87 -11.70
CA ALA A 54 -6.56 -1.84 -12.41
C ALA A 54 -6.14 -0.70 -11.45
N VAL A 55 -7.03 -0.31 -10.54
CA VAL A 55 -6.78 0.74 -9.54
C VAL A 55 -5.64 0.34 -8.59
N ASN A 56 -5.69 -0.87 -8.02
CA ASN A 56 -4.63 -1.41 -7.18
C ASN A 56 -3.31 -1.60 -7.93
N MET A 57 -3.36 -2.09 -9.17
CA MET A 57 -2.17 -2.20 -10.02
C MET A 57 -1.52 -0.84 -10.23
N ALA A 58 -2.32 0.21 -10.47
CA ALA A 58 -1.81 1.56 -10.63
C ALA A 58 -1.13 2.08 -9.35
N GLY A 59 -1.75 1.91 -8.18
CA GLY A 59 -1.14 2.30 -6.91
C GLY A 59 0.17 1.56 -6.62
N ALA A 60 0.22 0.25 -6.88
CA ALA A 60 1.43 -0.55 -6.70
C ALA A 60 2.51 -0.24 -7.74
N ALA A 61 2.12 0.17 -8.95
CA ALA A 61 3.05 0.58 -10.01
C ALA A 61 3.90 1.78 -9.61
N VAL A 62 3.37 2.70 -8.80
CA VAL A 62 4.15 3.82 -8.25
C VAL A 62 5.33 3.31 -7.43
N ILE A 63 5.08 2.37 -6.51
CA ILE A 63 6.13 1.81 -5.64
C ILE A 63 7.14 1.02 -6.46
N ALA A 64 6.67 0.19 -7.40
CA ALA A 64 7.54 -0.60 -8.27
C ALA A 64 8.44 0.30 -9.15
N ALA A 65 7.86 1.32 -9.79
CA ALA A 65 8.56 2.25 -10.65
C ALA A 65 9.64 3.03 -9.89
N VAL A 66 9.30 3.56 -8.71
CA VAL A 66 10.28 4.28 -7.88
C VAL A 66 11.36 3.32 -7.39
N THR A 67 11.02 2.13 -6.89
CA THR A 67 12.02 1.17 -6.42
C THR A 67 13.03 0.81 -7.51
N ASN A 68 12.55 0.57 -8.73
CA ASN A 68 13.41 0.25 -9.86
C ASN A 68 14.25 1.44 -10.30
N ALA A 69 13.70 2.67 -10.28
CA ALA A 69 14.44 3.89 -10.57
C ALA A 69 15.52 4.23 -9.52
N LEU A 70 15.32 3.80 -8.27
CA LEU A 70 16.31 3.95 -7.20
C LEU A 70 17.30 2.78 -7.12
N GLU A 71 17.29 1.87 -8.10
CA GLU A 71 18.25 0.75 -8.23
C GLU A 71 18.35 -0.12 -6.97
N GLY A 72 17.23 -0.28 -6.25
CA GLY A 72 17.14 -1.09 -5.04
C GLY A 72 17.57 -0.38 -3.74
N ARG A 73 17.86 0.93 -3.75
CA ARG A 73 18.01 1.71 -2.51
C ARG A 73 16.71 1.70 -1.71
N GLU A 74 16.81 1.49 -0.39
CA GLU A 74 15.64 1.48 0.49
C GLU A 74 15.08 2.89 0.67
N PHE A 75 13.76 3.03 0.50
CA PHE A 75 13.03 4.27 0.76
C PHE A 75 11.70 3.94 1.46
N PRO A 76 11.19 4.82 2.33
CA PRO A 76 9.94 4.59 3.02
C PRO A 76 8.75 4.81 2.10
N PHE A 77 7.81 3.86 2.06
CA PHE A 77 6.56 3.97 1.31
C PHE A 77 5.37 3.36 2.07
N VAL A 78 4.17 3.80 1.69
CA VAL A 78 2.87 3.28 2.12
C VAL A 78 1.99 3.12 0.89
N PHE A 79 1.41 1.93 0.72
CA PHE A 79 0.41 1.66 -0.30
C PHE A 79 -1.00 2.04 0.18
N GLY A 80 -1.74 2.80 -0.62
CA GLY A 80 -3.08 3.30 -0.27
C GLY A 80 -4.26 2.55 -0.88
N GLY A 81 -4.03 1.55 -1.73
CA GLY A 81 -5.09 0.90 -2.53
C GLY A 81 -5.23 1.52 -3.92
N ASP A 82 -5.52 2.81 -4.00
CA ASP A 82 -5.66 3.57 -5.24
C ASP A 82 -4.52 4.59 -5.46
N GLY A 83 -3.42 4.40 -4.75
CA GLY A 83 -2.30 5.32 -4.71
C GLY A 83 -1.17 4.84 -3.82
N ALA A 84 -0.17 5.68 -3.65
CA ALA A 84 0.95 5.44 -2.74
C ALA A 84 1.51 6.78 -2.23
N SER A 85 2.09 6.73 -1.04
CA SER A 85 2.88 7.82 -0.48
C SER A 85 4.28 7.31 -0.14
N PHE A 86 5.31 8.12 -0.32
CA PHE A 86 6.68 7.74 -0.03
C PHE A 86 7.55 8.96 0.25
N ALA A 87 8.76 8.76 0.78
CA ALA A 87 9.74 9.84 0.92
C ALA A 87 11.06 9.47 0.23
N VAL A 88 11.71 10.47 -0.36
CA VAL A 88 12.99 10.32 -1.05
C VAL A 88 14.01 11.34 -0.57
N ALA A 89 15.26 10.91 -0.50
CA ALA A 89 16.41 11.76 -0.27
C ALA A 89 16.64 12.71 -1.45
N PRO A 90 17.34 13.84 -1.27
CA PRO A 90 17.61 14.79 -2.35
C PRO A 90 18.31 14.17 -3.56
N GLY A 91 19.18 13.17 -3.37
CA GLY A 91 19.85 12.46 -4.45
C GLY A 91 18.92 11.56 -5.28
N ASP A 92 17.78 11.16 -4.73
CA ASP A 92 16.80 10.28 -5.36
C ASP A 92 15.58 11.04 -5.94
N LEU A 93 15.56 12.37 -5.78
CA LEU A 93 14.41 13.21 -6.14
C LEU A 93 14.09 13.17 -7.64
N GLU A 94 15.10 13.34 -8.50
CA GLU A 94 14.89 13.35 -9.95
C GLU A 94 14.55 11.97 -10.52
N PRO A 95 15.26 10.87 -10.16
CA PRO A 95 14.82 9.53 -10.54
C PRO A 95 13.38 9.21 -10.13
N ALA A 96 12.97 9.62 -8.91
CA ALA A 96 11.60 9.45 -8.45
C ALA A 96 10.59 10.30 -9.26
N ARG A 97 10.96 11.53 -9.63
CA ARG A 97 10.14 12.41 -10.49
C ARG A 97 9.89 11.79 -11.86
N GLU A 98 10.93 11.27 -12.51
CA GLU A 98 10.82 10.60 -13.80
C GLU A 98 9.96 9.34 -13.70
N ALA A 99 10.15 8.53 -12.65
CA ALA A 99 9.35 7.34 -12.40
C ALA A 99 7.86 7.69 -12.23
N LEU A 100 7.54 8.74 -11.47
CA LEU A 100 6.15 9.21 -11.29
C LEU A 100 5.54 9.71 -12.60
N ALA A 101 6.27 10.53 -13.36
CA ALA A 101 5.81 11.07 -14.64
C ALA A 101 5.53 9.95 -15.67
N ALA A 102 6.42 8.94 -15.74
CA ALA A 102 6.24 7.77 -16.58
C ALA A 102 5.04 6.92 -16.12
N THR A 103 4.89 6.74 -14.80
CA THR A 103 3.76 5.99 -14.23
C THR A 103 2.43 6.64 -14.54
N ALA A 104 2.31 7.96 -14.39
CA ALA A 104 1.10 8.69 -14.73
C ALA A 104 0.71 8.53 -16.22
N THR A 105 1.70 8.49 -17.11
CA THR A 105 1.51 8.25 -18.55
C THR A 105 1.01 6.83 -18.82
N TRP A 106 1.67 5.83 -18.24
CA TRP A 106 1.30 4.43 -18.38
C TRP A 106 -0.09 4.13 -17.81
N VAL A 107 -0.44 4.68 -16.64
CA VAL A 107 -1.77 4.50 -16.05
C VAL A 107 -2.87 5.04 -16.99
N ARG A 108 -2.62 6.16 -17.67
CA ARG A 108 -3.53 6.72 -18.66
C ARG A 108 -3.65 5.84 -19.91
N GLU A 109 -2.52 5.41 -20.47
CA GLU A 109 -2.49 4.76 -21.79
C GLU A 109 -2.81 3.27 -21.73
N ASP A 110 -2.31 2.56 -20.72
CA ASP A 110 -2.41 1.10 -20.60
C ASP A 110 -3.54 0.67 -19.65
N LEU A 111 -3.87 1.48 -18.64
CA LEU A 111 -4.93 1.16 -17.69
C LEU A 111 -6.21 1.96 -17.90
N ASP A 112 -6.24 2.97 -18.79
CA ASP A 112 -7.39 3.85 -19.01
C ASP A 112 -7.93 4.43 -17.67
N LEU A 113 -6.99 4.93 -16.87
CA LEU A 113 -7.25 5.62 -15.59
C LEU A 113 -6.46 6.92 -15.55
N THR A 114 -6.87 7.90 -14.75
CA THR A 114 -6.09 9.12 -14.55
C THR A 114 -5.43 9.10 -13.19
N MET A 115 -4.11 9.31 -13.13
CA MET A 115 -3.36 9.39 -11.89
C MET A 115 -2.83 10.82 -11.68
N ARG A 116 -3.03 11.35 -10.47
CA ARG A 116 -2.33 12.53 -9.99
C ARG A 116 -1.05 12.07 -9.31
N VAL A 117 0.03 12.81 -9.53
CA VAL A 117 1.32 12.61 -8.87
C VAL A 117 1.88 13.97 -8.44
N ALA A 118 2.50 14.03 -7.27
CA ALA A 118 3.16 15.23 -6.77
C ALA A 118 4.42 14.90 -5.95
N LEU A 119 5.33 15.86 -5.89
CA LEU A 119 6.53 15.82 -5.05
C LEU A 119 6.59 17.06 -4.17
N VAL A 120 6.30 16.89 -2.88
CA VAL A 120 6.17 17.98 -1.89
C VAL A 120 7.43 18.02 -1.01
N PRO A 121 8.20 19.13 -0.98
CA PRO A 121 9.34 19.26 -0.08
C PRO A 121 8.92 19.18 1.40
N VAL A 122 9.70 18.52 2.24
CA VAL A 122 9.44 18.45 3.69
C VAL A 122 9.44 19.84 4.33
N SER A 123 10.30 20.74 3.86
CA SER A 123 10.32 22.15 4.27
C SER A 123 8.99 22.88 4.02
N ALA A 124 8.29 22.57 2.92
CA ALA A 124 6.98 23.15 2.62
C ALA A 124 5.88 22.64 3.57
N ILE A 125 5.97 21.37 3.99
CA ILE A 125 5.09 20.77 5.00
C ILE A 125 5.33 21.45 6.36
N ARG A 126 6.59 21.62 6.75
CA ARG A 126 6.98 22.28 8.00
C ARG A 126 6.59 23.76 8.05
N ALA A 127 6.58 24.44 6.91
CA ALA A 127 6.06 25.80 6.81
C ALA A 127 4.55 25.91 7.16
N GLN A 128 3.81 24.81 7.15
CA GLN A 128 2.41 24.73 7.59
C GLN A 128 2.25 24.31 9.06
N GLY A 129 3.35 24.21 9.82
CA GLY A 129 3.34 23.77 11.21
C GLY A 129 3.13 22.26 11.39
N LEU A 130 3.30 21.48 10.33
CA LEU A 130 3.21 20.02 10.33
C LEU A 130 4.62 19.40 10.28
N ASP A 131 4.71 18.08 10.47
CA ASP A 131 5.97 17.36 10.33
C ASP A 131 5.77 16.06 9.54
N VAL A 132 6.88 15.45 9.12
CA VAL A 132 6.89 14.08 8.61
C VAL A 132 7.91 13.29 9.41
N ARG A 133 7.41 12.31 10.16
CA ARG A 133 8.20 11.39 10.96
C ARG A 133 7.95 9.98 10.47
N VAL A 134 8.98 9.16 10.45
CA VAL A 134 8.93 7.80 9.93
C VAL A 134 9.41 6.79 10.96
N ALA A 135 8.75 5.65 11.02
CA ALA A 135 9.15 4.47 11.78
C ALA A 135 9.18 3.23 10.86
N ARG A 136 9.90 2.18 11.25
CA ARG A 136 9.99 0.92 10.48
C ARG A 136 9.33 -0.23 11.25
N PHE A 137 8.21 -0.71 10.74
CA PHE A 137 7.50 -1.85 11.29
C PHE A 137 7.89 -3.13 10.56
N GLY A 138 8.40 -4.12 11.28
CA GLY A 138 8.76 -5.44 10.71
C GLY A 138 7.71 -6.50 11.00
N PRO A 139 6.74 -6.76 10.09
CA PRO A 139 5.77 -7.84 10.26
C PRO A 139 6.43 -9.23 10.22
N SER A 140 7.59 -9.33 9.56
CA SER A 140 8.39 -10.55 9.46
C SER A 140 9.88 -10.25 9.64
N ALA A 141 10.72 -11.29 9.67
CA ALA A 141 12.17 -11.12 9.65
C ALA A 141 12.71 -10.67 8.29
N ASN A 142 11.88 -10.72 7.25
CA ASN A 142 12.34 -10.58 5.87
C ASN A 142 12.22 -9.15 5.31
N LEU A 143 11.37 -8.31 5.89
CA LEU A 143 11.17 -6.93 5.44
C LEU A 143 10.67 -6.02 6.56
N SER A 144 10.64 -4.72 6.28
CA SER A 144 10.01 -3.69 7.10
C SER A 144 9.18 -2.73 6.24
N TYR A 145 7.99 -2.36 6.73
CA TYR A 145 7.15 -1.31 6.16
C TYR A 145 7.36 0.02 6.88
N ALA A 146 7.29 1.12 6.14
CA ALA A 146 7.30 2.44 6.72
C ALA A 146 5.96 2.76 7.37
N MET A 147 6.01 3.44 8.52
CA MET A 147 4.87 4.07 9.17
C MET A 147 5.16 5.56 9.26
N PHE A 148 4.18 6.40 8.97
CA PHE A 148 4.33 7.85 8.96
C PHE A 148 3.43 8.53 9.98
N SER A 149 3.94 9.56 10.62
CA SER A 149 3.20 10.45 11.52
C SER A 149 3.64 11.90 11.36
N GLY A 150 2.86 12.85 11.91
CA GLY A 150 3.16 14.29 11.92
C GLY A 150 2.21 15.14 11.09
N GLY A 151 1.25 14.54 10.39
CA GLY A 151 0.23 15.20 9.57
C GLY A 151 0.71 15.59 8.16
N GLY A 152 2.00 15.41 7.86
CA GLY A 152 2.58 15.85 6.62
C GLY A 152 2.18 15.05 5.39
N LEU A 153 1.90 13.74 5.51
CA LEU A 153 1.40 12.94 4.39
C LEU A 153 -0.04 13.33 4.07
N ALA A 154 -0.87 13.53 5.10
CA ALA A 154 -2.24 14.03 4.92
C ALA A 154 -2.26 15.40 4.25
N PHE A 155 -1.32 16.29 4.57
CA PHE A 155 -1.15 17.56 3.87
C PHE A 155 -0.71 17.38 2.42
N ALA A 156 0.30 16.53 2.16
CA ALA A 156 0.82 16.30 0.81
C ALA A 156 -0.27 15.74 -0.13
N ASP A 157 -1.06 14.78 0.34
CA ASP A 157 -2.23 14.24 -0.39
C ASP A 157 -3.24 15.36 -0.71
N ALA A 158 -3.58 16.19 0.28
CA ALA A 158 -4.51 17.30 0.09
C ALA A 158 -3.97 18.36 -0.88
N ALA A 159 -2.67 18.68 -0.82
CA ALA A 159 -2.00 19.63 -1.70
C ALA A 159 -1.99 19.13 -3.16
N MET A 160 -1.63 17.87 -3.37
CA MET A 160 -1.72 17.21 -4.68
C MET A 160 -3.14 17.28 -5.26
N LYS A 161 -4.17 17.03 -4.44
CA LYS A 161 -5.58 17.10 -4.87
C LYS A 161 -6.04 18.51 -5.24
N ARG A 162 -5.36 19.56 -4.74
CA ARG A 162 -5.53 20.95 -5.17
C ARG A 162 -4.69 21.33 -6.40
N GLY A 163 -3.86 20.41 -6.91
CA GLY A 163 -2.96 20.63 -8.06
C GLY A 163 -1.62 21.27 -7.68
N GLU A 164 -1.31 21.41 -6.39
CA GLU A 164 -0.03 21.92 -5.93
C GLU A 164 1.06 20.85 -6.06
N PHE A 165 2.31 21.27 -6.30
CA PHE A 165 3.48 20.39 -6.41
C PHE A 165 3.36 19.27 -7.47
N ALA A 166 2.44 19.43 -8.42
CA ALA A 166 2.14 18.42 -9.42
C ALA A 166 3.37 18.09 -10.27
N VAL A 167 3.60 16.80 -10.51
CA VAL A 167 4.58 16.32 -11.49
C VAL A 167 3.87 16.13 -12.83
N PRO A 168 4.27 16.83 -13.90
CA PRO A 168 3.68 16.63 -15.22
C PRO A 168 3.87 15.18 -15.70
N ALA A 169 2.86 14.65 -16.39
CA ALA A 169 2.99 13.35 -17.05
C ALA A 169 4.10 13.40 -18.11
N ALA A 170 4.84 12.30 -18.25
CA ALA A 170 5.84 12.13 -19.29
C ALA A 170 5.21 12.18 -20.71
N PRO A 171 6.04 12.35 -21.76
CA PRO A 171 5.56 12.26 -23.14
C PRO A 171 4.85 10.94 -23.43
N ALA A 172 3.87 10.97 -24.34
CA ALA A 172 3.10 9.78 -24.72
C ALA A 172 4.00 8.61 -25.14
N GLY A 173 3.63 7.39 -24.75
CA GLY A 173 4.41 6.18 -24.98
C GLY A 173 5.56 5.95 -23.99
N THR A 174 5.82 6.86 -23.06
CA THR A 174 6.79 6.63 -21.98
C THR A 174 6.29 5.56 -21.01
N GLN A 175 7.12 4.56 -20.73
CA GLN A 175 6.77 3.44 -19.83
C GLN A 175 7.69 3.38 -18.61
N PRO A 176 7.13 3.29 -17.38
CA PRO A 176 7.91 3.09 -16.15
C PRO A 176 8.49 1.67 -16.09
N ASP A 177 9.47 1.44 -15.21
CA ASP A 177 10.03 0.11 -15.00
C ASP A 177 9.19 -0.61 -13.96
N LEU A 178 8.36 -1.54 -14.40
CA LEU A 178 7.48 -2.31 -13.53
C LEU A 178 7.97 -3.74 -13.35
N SER A 179 9.26 -3.99 -13.60
CA SER A 179 9.89 -5.29 -13.33
C SER A 179 9.63 -5.71 -11.89
N GLY A 180 9.15 -6.94 -11.71
CA GLY A 180 8.77 -7.49 -10.40
C GLY A 180 7.31 -7.24 -9.99
N LEU A 181 6.58 -6.32 -10.63
CA LEU A 181 5.16 -6.09 -10.35
C LEU A 181 4.28 -7.16 -11.00
N SER A 182 3.38 -7.76 -10.21
CA SER A 182 2.47 -8.79 -10.69
C SER A 182 1.15 -8.85 -9.89
N CYS A 183 0.12 -9.43 -10.51
CA CYS A 183 -1.19 -9.66 -9.88
C CYS A 183 -1.63 -11.09 -10.18
N ARG A 184 -0.89 -12.07 -9.65
CA ARG A 184 -1.04 -13.49 -10.00
C ARG A 184 -2.03 -14.25 -9.13
N PHE A 185 -2.29 -13.73 -7.93
CA PHE A 185 -3.20 -14.38 -6.99
C PHE A 185 -4.65 -14.00 -7.26
N GLU A 186 -5.53 -14.93 -6.90
CA GLU A 186 -6.95 -14.69 -6.94
C GLU A 186 -7.37 -13.79 -5.77
N VAL A 187 -8.62 -13.33 -5.80
CA VAL A 187 -9.22 -12.71 -4.61
C VAL A 187 -9.21 -13.72 -3.45
N ILE A 188 -9.05 -13.20 -2.24
CA ILE A 188 -8.95 -13.98 -1.00
C ILE A 188 -10.28 -13.84 -0.27
N PRO A 189 -11.19 -14.85 -0.32
CA PRO A 189 -12.50 -14.75 0.31
C PRO A 189 -12.39 -14.65 1.84
N ALA A 190 -13.39 -14.03 2.46
CA ALA A 190 -13.52 -14.02 3.92
C ALA A 190 -13.55 -15.44 4.48
N SER A 191 -12.71 -15.71 5.47
CA SER A 191 -12.70 -16.99 6.19
C SER A 191 -13.45 -16.92 7.51
N ARG A 192 -13.65 -15.71 8.07
CA ARG A 192 -14.24 -15.52 9.41
C ARG A 192 -15.63 -14.89 9.42
N GLY A 193 -16.11 -14.49 8.25
CA GLY A 193 -17.46 -13.98 8.03
C GLY A 193 -17.49 -12.83 7.05
N LEU A 194 -16.63 -11.82 7.25
CA LEU A 194 -16.52 -10.69 6.34
C LEU A 194 -15.10 -10.10 6.31
N LEU A 195 -14.79 -9.41 5.22
CA LEU A 195 -13.63 -8.52 5.15
C LEU A 195 -14.08 -7.09 5.51
N LEU A 196 -13.28 -6.42 6.33
CA LEU A 196 -13.52 -5.05 6.75
C LEU A 196 -12.33 -4.16 6.38
N SER A 197 -12.55 -3.19 5.50
CA SER A 197 -11.62 -2.07 5.36
C SER A 197 -11.87 -1.07 6.48
N VAL A 198 -10.81 -0.71 7.19
CA VAL A 198 -10.83 0.24 8.31
C VAL A 198 -9.91 1.40 7.97
N LEU A 199 -10.45 2.62 8.00
CA LEU A 199 -9.70 3.87 7.97
C LEU A 199 -10.06 4.70 9.21
N VAL A 200 -9.05 5.15 9.95
CA VAL A 200 -9.24 6.00 11.13
C VAL A 200 -8.28 7.16 11.06
N MET A 201 -8.81 8.37 10.98
CA MET A 201 -8.05 9.62 10.97
C MET A 201 -8.35 10.41 12.25
N PRO A 202 -7.40 11.21 12.76
CA PRO A 202 -7.73 12.17 13.81
C PRO A 202 -8.80 13.16 13.31
N ALA A 203 -9.69 13.55 14.21
CA ALA A 203 -10.55 14.71 13.98
C ALA A 203 -9.71 16.00 14.03
N ARG A 204 -10.21 17.08 13.43
CA ARG A 204 -9.49 18.36 13.41
C ARG A 204 -9.37 18.88 14.84
N GLY A 205 -8.15 19.15 15.29
CA GLY A 205 -7.88 19.64 16.64
C GLY A 205 -8.08 18.60 17.75
N ALA A 206 -8.20 17.32 17.41
CA ALA A 206 -8.29 16.25 18.42
C ALA A 206 -7.04 16.20 19.29
N ASP A 207 -7.21 15.89 20.57
CA ASP A 207 -6.08 15.61 21.47
C ASP A 207 -5.29 14.39 20.97
N PRO A 208 -3.97 14.53 20.71
CA PRO A 208 -3.13 13.42 20.28
C PRO A 208 -3.12 12.22 21.23
N HIS A 209 -3.27 12.44 22.54
CA HIS A 209 -3.31 11.34 23.52
C HIS A 209 -4.62 10.58 23.44
N ALA A 210 -5.75 11.28 23.36
CA ALA A 210 -7.05 10.67 23.11
C ALA A 210 -7.06 9.87 21.80
N PHE A 211 -6.51 10.43 20.71
CA PHE A 211 -6.39 9.72 19.43
C PHE A 211 -5.55 8.44 19.56
N ARG A 212 -4.37 8.53 20.18
CA ARG A 212 -3.52 7.36 20.47
C ARG A 212 -4.31 6.26 21.19
N LYS A 213 -5.01 6.61 22.26
CA LYS A 213 -5.79 5.64 23.04
C LYS A 213 -6.85 4.95 22.20
N VAL A 214 -7.52 5.66 21.29
CA VAL A 214 -8.47 5.05 20.34
C VAL A 214 -7.78 4.03 19.44
N ILE A 215 -6.63 4.39 18.87
CA ILE A 215 -5.88 3.46 18.00
C ILE A 215 -5.39 2.24 18.79
N GLU A 216 -4.88 2.42 20.00
CA GLU A 216 -4.46 1.32 20.88
C GLU A 216 -5.62 0.39 21.22
N ASP A 217 -6.80 0.92 21.55
CA ASP A 217 -8.00 0.12 21.81
C ASP A 217 -8.41 -0.71 20.58
N ILE A 218 -8.36 -0.11 19.38
CA ILE A 218 -8.65 -0.79 18.12
C ILE A 218 -7.63 -1.92 17.87
N ILE A 219 -6.34 -1.65 18.05
CA ILE A 219 -5.30 -2.67 17.90
C ILE A 219 -5.51 -3.80 18.91
N HIS A 220 -5.81 -3.49 20.17
CA HIS A 220 -6.10 -4.50 21.19
C HIS A 220 -7.33 -5.37 20.86
N LEU A 221 -8.38 -4.80 20.25
CA LEU A 221 -9.53 -5.57 19.78
C LEU A 221 -9.13 -6.52 18.65
N VAL A 222 -8.32 -6.05 17.70
CA VAL A 222 -7.87 -6.83 16.54
C VAL A 222 -6.91 -7.95 16.95
N GLU A 223 -5.94 -7.68 17.83
CA GLU A 223 -4.92 -8.65 18.28
C GLU A 223 -5.50 -9.81 19.10
N ARG A 224 -6.74 -9.69 19.62
CA ARG A 224 -7.45 -10.82 20.26
C ARG A 224 -7.93 -11.86 19.25
N SER A 225 -7.96 -11.51 17.97
CA SER A 225 -8.32 -12.44 16.90
C SER A 225 -7.11 -13.28 16.50
N PRO A 226 -7.30 -14.57 16.12
CA PRO A 226 -6.22 -15.37 15.56
C PRO A 226 -5.51 -14.62 14.42
N ASP A 227 -4.18 -14.67 14.37
CA ASP A 227 -3.34 -13.97 13.37
C ASP A 227 -3.57 -12.44 13.28
N GLY A 228 -4.12 -11.82 14.34
CA GLY A 228 -4.49 -10.41 14.36
C GLY A 228 -5.47 -10.02 13.25
N ALA A 229 -6.40 -10.92 12.91
CA ALA A 229 -7.38 -10.77 11.83
C ALA A 229 -6.77 -10.55 10.43
N GLY A 230 -5.59 -11.12 10.18
CA GLY A 230 -4.97 -11.12 8.86
C GLY A 230 -5.85 -11.76 7.78
N PRO A 231 -5.99 -11.11 6.61
CA PRO A 231 -6.88 -11.60 5.55
C PRO A 231 -6.26 -12.67 4.67
N VAL A 232 -4.96 -12.92 4.77
CA VAL A 232 -4.26 -13.95 4.00
C VAL A 232 -4.23 -15.24 4.81
N PRO A 233 -4.77 -16.35 4.28
CA PRO A 233 -4.83 -17.61 5.03
C PRO A 233 -3.44 -18.22 5.21
N PRO A 234 -3.20 -19.05 6.24
CA PRO A 234 -1.87 -19.59 6.56
C PRO A 234 -1.19 -20.38 5.43
N GLN A 235 -1.97 -21.06 4.59
CA GLN A 235 -1.50 -21.79 3.41
C GLN A 235 -1.17 -20.89 2.21
N GLY A 236 -1.32 -19.57 2.35
CA GLY A 236 -1.22 -18.59 1.27
C GLY A 236 -2.50 -18.47 0.44
N PRO A 237 -2.60 -17.40 -0.38
CA PRO A 237 -3.79 -17.12 -1.19
C PRO A 237 -4.06 -18.22 -2.23
N PRO A 238 -5.32 -18.39 -2.65
CA PRO A 238 -5.68 -19.33 -3.70
C PRO A 238 -4.99 -18.97 -5.02
N LEU A 239 -4.51 -20.01 -5.73
CA LEU A 239 -3.87 -19.88 -7.03
C LEU A 239 -4.70 -20.62 -8.09
N LYS A 240 -5.14 -19.90 -9.12
CA LYS A 240 -5.83 -20.45 -10.29
C LYS A 240 -5.06 -20.09 -11.55
N TRP A 241 -5.19 -20.93 -12.58
CA TRP A 241 -4.62 -20.66 -13.90
C TRP A 241 -5.71 -20.78 -14.98
N PRO A 242 -5.78 -19.84 -15.94
CA PRO A 242 -4.98 -18.60 -16.01
C PRO A 242 -5.35 -17.61 -14.87
N PRO A 243 -4.39 -16.79 -14.40
CA PRO A 243 -4.66 -15.85 -13.30
C PRO A 243 -5.56 -14.71 -13.78
N GLN A 244 -6.48 -14.26 -12.92
CA GLN A 244 -7.36 -13.13 -13.26
C GLN A 244 -6.60 -11.82 -13.60
N GLY A 245 -5.39 -11.64 -13.08
CA GLY A 245 -4.55 -10.47 -13.34
C GLY A 245 -3.59 -10.60 -14.53
N LEU A 246 -3.68 -11.68 -15.33
CA LEU A 246 -2.81 -11.94 -16.48
C LEU A 246 -2.69 -10.72 -17.41
N GLU A 247 -3.83 -10.13 -17.73
CA GLU A 247 -3.92 -9.01 -18.67
C GLU A 247 -3.23 -7.75 -18.11
N TYR A 248 -3.34 -7.50 -16.81
CA TYR A 248 -2.66 -6.38 -16.18
C TYR A 248 -1.15 -6.63 -16.09
N GLU A 249 -0.70 -7.85 -15.76
CA GLU A 249 0.72 -8.22 -15.77
C GLU A 249 1.33 -8.17 -17.18
N ALA A 250 0.57 -8.48 -18.24
CA ALA A 250 1.04 -8.29 -19.61
C ALA A 250 1.33 -6.82 -19.95
N ARG A 251 0.54 -5.90 -19.39
CA ARG A 251 0.70 -4.46 -19.57
C ARG A 251 1.83 -3.85 -18.73
N THR A 252 2.35 -4.54 -17.71
CA THR A 252 3.53 -4.08 -16.97
C THR A 252 4.83 -4.34 -17.72
N ARG A 253 4.86 -5.28 -18.68
CA ARG A 253 6.04 -5.57 -19.49
C ARG A 253 6.27 -4.50 -20.55
N ARG A 254 7.54 -4.11 -20.74
CA ARG A 254 7.99 -3.14 -21.75
C ARG A 254 8.29 -3.79 -23.10
N GLY A 255 8.09 -3.03 -24.18
CA GLY A 255 8.56 -3.38 -25.54
C GLY A 255 7.80 -4.50 -26.26
N GLY A 256 7.78 -4.45 -27.59
CA GLY A 256 7.12 -5.44 -28.45
C GLY A 256 5.58 -5.42 -28.41
N PRO A 257 4.90 -6.24 -29.22
CA PRO A 257 3.43 -6.27 -29.30
C PRO A 257 2.78 -6.85 -28.04
N LEU A 258 1.62 -6.31 -27.64
CA LEU A 258 0.87 -6.78 -26.46
C LEU A 258 0.54 -8.28 -26.52
N LEU A 259 0.27 -8.82 -27.71
CA LEU A 259 0.02 -10.26 -27.90
C LEU A 259 1.24 -11.11 -27.52
N ALA A 260 2.45 -10.68 -27.87
CA ALA A 260 3.68 -11.37 -27.49
C ALA A 260 3.90 -11.29 -25.97
N ARG A 261 3.62 -10.13 -25.35
CA ARG A 261 3.67 -9.96 -23.88
C ARG A 261 2.68 -10.90 -23.19
N ARG A 262 1.42 -10.94 -23.64
CA ARG A 262 0.39 -11.86 -23.13
C ARG A 262 0.83 -13.32 -23.20
N ALA A 263 1.33 -13.76 -24.35
CA ALA A 263 1.82 -15.14 -24.52
C ALA A 263 2.99 -15.43 -23.57
N SER A 264 3.93 -14.49 -23.43
CA SER A 264 5.08 -14.65 -22.53
C SER A 264 4.67 -14.72 -21.05
N VAL A 265 3.71 -13.88 -20.62
CA VAL A 265 3.17 -13.91 -19.24
C VAL A 265 2.36 -15.18 -19.02
N LEU A 266 1.56 -15.62 -20.00
CA LEU A 266 0.76 -16.84 -19.89
C LEU A 266 1.65 -18.07 -19.71
N ALA A 267 2.72 -18.19 -20.51
CA ALA A 267 3.69 -19.27 -20.38
C ALA A 267 4.44 -19.22 -19.05
N TYR A 268 4.90 -18.04 -18.63
CA TYR A 268 5.60 -17.87 -17.36
C TYR A 268 4.70 -18.17 -16.15
N THR A 269 3.46 -17.69 -16.15
CA THR A 269 2.49 -17.95 -15.08
C THR A 269 2.04 -19.41 -15.06
N LEU A 270 1.98 -20.10 -16.22
CA LEU A 270 1.75 -21.55 -16.27
C LEU A 270 2.90 -22.31 -15.61
N PHE A 271 4.14 -21.95 -15.93
CA PHE A 271 5.32 -22.55 -15.31
C PHE A 271 5.33 -22.37 -13.78
N VAL A 272 5.09 -21.14 -13.29
CA VAL A 272 4.97 -20.87 -11.85
C VAL A 272 3.79 -21.63 -11.23
N TYR A 273 2.64 -21.70 -11.91
CA TYR A 273 1.49 -22.46 -11.46
C TYR A 273 1.81 -23.94 -11.29
N LEU A 274 2.49 -24.58 -12.25
CA LEU A 274 2.88 -25.99 -12.17
C LEU A 274 3.84 -26.23 -11.00
N ILE A 275 4.83 -25.36 -10.81
CA ILE A 275 5.75 -25.43 -9.66
C ILE A 275 4.97 -25.39 -8.34
N MET A 276 4.07 -24.41 -8.19
CA MET A 276 3.27 -24.24 -6.98
C MET A 276 2.23 -25.38 -6.81
N ARG A 277 1.67 -25.90 -7.90
CA ARG A 277 0.61 -26.92 -7.87
C ARG A 277 1.14 -28.31 -7.50
N PHE A 278 2.37 -28.61 -7.92
CA PHE A 278 3.05 -29.89 -7.68
C PHE A 278 4.15 -29.81 -6.60
N ASP A 279 4.28 -28.66 -5.95
CA ASP A 279 5.24 -28.40 -4.87
C ASP A 279 6.70 -28.72 -5.27
N LEU A 280 7.08 -28.31 -6.48
CA LEU A 280 8.37 -28.63 -7.08
C LEU A 280 9.45 -27.65 -6.59
N ASN A 281 10.56 -28.18 -6.10
CA ASN A 281 11.73 -27.36 -5.78
C ASN A 281 12.53 -27.08 -7.06
N VAL A 282 12.74 -25.80 -7.40
CA VAL A 282 13.42 -25.41 -8.65
C VAL A 282 14.40 -24.28 -8.37
N GLY A 283 15.69 -24.49 -8.64
CA GLY A 283 16.70 -23.41 -8.59
C GLY A 283 16.79 -22.66 -7.25
N GLY A 284 16.57 -23.35 -6.12
CA GLY A 284 16.55 -22.76 -4.78
C GLY A 284 15.17 -22.22 -4.35
N PHE A 285 14.18 -22.20 -5.24
CA PHE A 285 12.79 -21.88 -4.90
C PHE A 285 12.13 -23.08 -4.20
N VAL A 286 11.57 -22.83 -3.02
CA VAL A 286 10.80 -23.81 -2.23
C VAL A 286 9.37 -23.27 -2.05
N PRO A 287 8.35 -23.86 -2.70
CA PRO A 287 7.01 -23.26 -2.75
C PRO A 287 6.35 -23.07 -1.38
N ASN A 288 6.53 -24.00 -0.45
CA ASN A 288 6.00 -23.87 0.91
C ASN A 288 6.64 -22.72 1.70
N VAL A 289 7.95 -22.51 1.53
CA VAL A 289 8.65 -21.36 2.13
C VAL A 289 8.12 -20.06 1.53
N TYR A 290 7.96 -20.02 0.21
CA TYR A 290 7.40 -18.86 -0.49
C TYR A 290 5.98 -18.53 -0.02
N ARG A 291 5.07 -19.52 0.12
CA ARG A 291 3.71 -19.28 0.65
C ARG A 291 3.72 -18.73 2.06
N ARG A 292 4.57 -19.27 2.94
CA ARG A 292 4.70 -18.75 4.30
C ARG A 292 5.20 -17.30 4.29
N GLN A 293 6.21 -17.00 3.49
CA GLN A 293 6.72 -15.64 3.33
C GLN A 293 5.67 -14.70 2.76
N VAL A 294 4.81 -15.16 1.83
CA VAL A 294 3.68 -14.37 1.32
C VAL A 294 2.76 -13.92 2.46
N VAL A 295 2.42 -14.83 3.37
CA VAL A 295 1.57 -14.52 4.55
C VAL A 295 2.30 -13.58 5.50
N GLU A 296 3.54 -13.89 5.88
CA GLU A 296 4.35 -13.12 6.82
C GLU A 296 4.64 -11.69 6.33
N ASN A 297 4.81 -11.52 5.01
CA ASN A 297 5.12 -10.24 4.39
C ASN A 297 3.88 -9.46 3.97
N SER A 298 2.67 -9.94 4.24
CA SER A 298 1.44 -9.27 3.78
C SER A 298 1.23 -7.91 4.47
N ASP A 299 1.06 -6.88 3.66
CA ASP A 299 0.84 -5.51 4.09
C ASP A 299 -0.65 -5.22 4.23
N PHE A 300 -1.25 -5.61 5.35
CA PHE A 300 -2.68 -5.40 5.63
C PHE A 300 -2.96 -4.42 6.78
N ARG A 301 -1.93 -3.87 7.43
CA ARG A 301 -2.06 -2.86 8.49
C ARG A 301 -0.97 -1.80 8.34
N LYS A 302 -1.35 -0.53 8.27
CA LYS A 302 -0.47 0.61 7.99
C LYS A 302 -0.85 1.79 8.86
N PHE A 303 0.07 2.73 8.99
CA PHE A 303 -0.16 4.01 9.64
C PHE A 303 0.50 5.13 8.83
N ASP A 304 -0.31 6.06 8.32
CA ASP A 304 0.10 7.19 7.49
C ASP A 304 -0.66 8.47 7.88
N ASP A 305 -0.37 8.99 9.08
CA ASP A 305 -1.18 10.01 9.79
C ASP A 305 -2.58 9.54 10.21
N GLY A 306 -2.90 8.28 9.95
CA GLY A 306 -4.10 7.58 10.39
C GLY A 306 -3.92 6.07 10.26
N LEU A 307 -4.78 5.31 10.93
CA LEU A 307 -4.75 3.85 10.89
C LEU A 307 -5.48 3.34 9.65
N ARG A 308 -4.83 2.44 8.90
CA ARG A 308 -5.44 1.71 7.79
C ARG A 308 -5.29 0.22 7.99
N MET A 309 -6.38 -0.53 7.86
CA MET A 309 -6.34 -1.99 7.92
C MET A 309 -7.31 -2.65 6.95
N ILE A 310 -6.94 -3.84 6.47
CA ILE A 310 -7.86 -4.82 5.87
C ILE A 310 -7.92 -6.02 6.80
N LEU A 311 -9.08 -6.28 7.38
CA LEU A 311 -9.26 -7.32 8.39
C LEU A 311 -10.21 -8.41 7.90
N ASP A 312 -9.85 -9.68 8.07
CA ASP A 312 -10.81 -10.79 8.00
C ASP A 312 -11.39 -11.02 9.39
N CYS A 313 -12.62 -10.57 9.59
CA CYS A 313 -13.24 -10.43 10.89
C CYS A 313 -14.55 -11.19 11.01
N THR A 314 -14.87 -11.57 12.24
CA THR A 314 -16.22 -12.03 12.58
C THR A 314 -17.18 -10.84 12.65
N PRO A 315 -18.50 -11.06 12.47
CA PRO A 315 -19.49 -10.01 12.69
C PRO A 315 -19.44 -9.37 14.09
N GLN A 316 -19.00 -10.12 15.10
CA GLN A 316 -18.83 -9.60 16.46
C GLN A 316 -17.67 -8.63 16.56
N LEU A 317 -16.53 -8.92 15.92
CA LEU A 317 -15.40 -8.00 15.90
C LEU A 317 -15.73 -6.74 15.10
N GLU A 318 -16.37 -6.90 13.93
CA GLU A 318 -16.83 -5.75 13.14
C GLU A 318 -17.71 -4.83 13.98
N ARG A 319 -18.69 -5.38 14.71
CA ARG A 319 -19.56 -4.59 15.57
C ARG A 319 -18.81 -3.89 16.69
N ALA A 320 -17.89 -4.59 17.35
CA ALA A 320 -17.08 -4.00 18.42
C ALA A 320 -16.20 -2.84 17.92
N LEU A 321 -15.60 -2.97 16.73
CA LEU A 321 -14.84 -1.91 16.08
C LEU A 321 -15.74 -0.74 15.70
N SER A 322 -16.88 -1.01 15.06
CA SER A 322 -17.89 -0.02 14.68
C SER A 322 -18.38 0.78 15.88
N ASP A 323 -18.72 0.12 16.99
CA ASP A 323 -19.21 0.76 18.21
C ASP A 323 -18.12 1.63 18.87
N ARG A 324 -16.88 1.13 18.94
CA ARG A 324 -15.73 1.87 19.52
C ARG A 324 -15.39 3.12 18.71
N LEU A 325 -15.41 3.02 17.38
CA LEU A 325 -15.15 4.14 16.46
C LEU A 325 -16.30 5.15 16.48
N ALA A 326 -17.55 4.70 16.49
CA ALA A 326 -18.72 5.57 16.61
C ALA A 326 -18.71 6.37 17.91
N ALA A 327 -18.31 5.74 19.04
CA ALA A 327 -18.15 6.45 20.31
C ALA A 327 -17.07 7.54 20.24
N ALA A 328 -15.87 7.22 19.77
CA ALA A 328 -14.80 8.20 19.61
C ALA A 328 -15.13 9.32 18.62
N ALA A 329 -15.91 9.04 17.58
CA ALA A 329 -16.35 10.05 16.63
C ALA A 329 -17.35 11.02 17.27
N ARG A 330 -18.30 10.54 18.09
CA ARG A 330 -19.21 11.41 18.87
C ARG A 330 -18.48 12.29 19.87
N GLU A 331 -17.36 11.81 20.40
CA GLU A 331 -16.45 12.56 21.29
C GLU A 331 -15.55 13.54 20.52
N GLY A 332 -15.61 13.57 19.19
CA GLY A 332 -14.78 14.46 18.37
C GLY A 332 -13.30 14.09 18.34
N ILE A 333 -12.95 12.83 18.64
CA ILE A 333 -11.56 12.35 18.68
C ILE A 333 -11.12 11.85 17.29
N VAL A 334 -12.00 11.11 16.61
CA VAL A 334 -11.69 10.48 15.31
C VAL A 334 -12.72 10.80 14.26
N ARG A 335 -12.29 10.67 13.01
CA ARG A 335 -13.15 10.46 11.85
C ARG A 335 -12.77 9.10 11.28
N TYR A 336 -13.74 8.32 10.84
CA TYR A 336 -13.45 6.97 10.36
C TYR A 336 -14.25 6.61 9.12
N GLY A 337 -13.78 5.59 8.41
CA GLY A 337 -14.49 4.99 7.29
C GLY A 337 -14.39 3.48 7.43
N LEU A 338 -15.55 2.82 7.44
CA LEU A 338 -15.64 1.36 7.41
C LEU A 338 -16.29 0.92 6.11
N TYR A 339 -15.75 -0.13 5.51
CA TYR A 339 -16.36 -0.73 4.32
C TYR A 339 -16.31 -2.26 4.42
N GLN A 340 -17.48 -2.88 4.41
CA GLN A 340 -17.64 -4.32 4.44
C GLN A 340 -17.58 -4.88 3.01
N GLN A 341 -16.85 -5.98 2.85
CA GLN A 341 -16.71 -6.72 1.60
C GLN A 341 -16.53 -8.21 1.87
N ASP A 342 -16.49 -9.01 0.81
CA ASP A 342 -16.47 -10.48 0.85
C ASP A 342 -15.08 -11.07 0.55
N ALA A 343 -14.16 -10.27 0.01
CA ALA A 343 -12.83 -10.72 -0.30
C ALA A 343 -11.79 -9.59 -0.22
N ALA A 344 -10.57 -9.97 0.14
CA ALA A 344 -9.39 -9.16 -0.02
C ALA A 344 -8.75 -9.44 -1.39
N MET A 345 -7.83 -8.59 -1.79
CA MET A 345 -7.03 -8.76 -2.98
C MET A 345 -5.57 -8.46 -2.68
N MET A 346 -4.71 -9.09 -3.45
CA MET A 346 -3.26 -8.99 -3.31
C MET A 346 -2.65 -8.46 -4.61
N THR A 347 -1.79 -7.45 -4.48
CA THR A 347 -0.91 -7.00 -5.57
C THR A 347 0.53 -7.21 -5.12
N CYS A 348 1.30 -7.95 -5.92
CA CYS A 348 2.62 -8.43 -5.53
C CYS A 348 3.71 -7.60 -6.19
N PHE A 349 4.71 -7.22 -5.41
CA PHE A 349 5.97 -6.71 -5.91
C PHE A 349 7.09 -7.65 -5.47
N THR A 350 7.58 -8.42 -6.44
CA THR A 350 8.56 -9.49 -6.24
C THR A 350 9.70 -9.32 -7.25
N PRO A 351 10.66 -8.40 -7.00
CA PRO A 351 11.83 -8.20 -7.87
C PRO A 351 12.60 -9.50 -8.08
N SER A 352 12.68 -10.35 -7.06
CA SER A 352 13.20 -11.71 -7.14
C SER A 352 12.37 -12.66 -6.30
N ALA A 353 11.94 -13.77 -6.89
CA ALA A 353 11.21 -14.83 -6.17
C ALA A 353 12.09 -15.65 -5.22
N LEU A 354 13.42 -15.51 -5.33
CA LEU A 354 14.38 -16.19 -4.45
C LEU A 354 14.71 -15.36 -3.21
N ARG A 355 14.44 -14.05 -3.25
CA ARG A 355 14.61 -13.18 -2.09
C ARG A 355 13.35 -13.24 -1.22
N SER A 356 13.57 -13.19 0.09
CA SER A 356 12.49 -13.23 1.07
C SER A 356 11.86 -11.85 1.31
N ASP A 357 12.40 -10.77 0.75
CA ASP A 357 11.99 -9.38 0.94
C ASP A 357 10.86 -8.92 0.00
N HIS A 358 10.17 -9.87 -0.64
CA HIS A 358 9.06 -9.56 -1.53
C HIS A 358 7.87 -8.98 -0.76
N VAL A 359 7.20 -8.01 -1.40
CA VAL A 359 6.12 -7.21 -0.79
C VAL A 359 4.78 -7.63 -1.38
N HIS A 360 3.77 -7.77 -0.51
CA HIS A 360 2.42 -8.14 -0.90
C HIS A 360 1.42 -7.13 -0.36
N PHE A 361 0.97 -6.24 -1.23
CA PHE A 361 0.01 -5.21 -0.90
C PHE A 361 -1.38 -5.81 -0.77
N ILE A 362 -2.02 -5.61 0.38
CA ILE A 362 -3.38 -6.06 0.63
C ILE A 362 -4.35 -4.88 0.61
N ASP A 363 -5.41 -5.05 -0.17
CA ASP A 363 -6.58 -4.17 -0.20
C ASP A 363 -7.87 -5.01 -0.28
N GLY A 364 -9.03 -4.36 -0.31
CA GLY A 364 -10.32 -4.98 -0.51
C GLY A 364 -10.74 -5.14 -1.97
N ALA A 365 -11.27 -6.31 -2.34
CA ALA A 365 -11.67 -6.63 -3.71
C ALA A 365 -12.90 -5.83 -4.22
N ARG A 366 -13.62 -5.10 -3.36
CA ARG A 366 -14.76 -4.23 -3.75
C ARG A 366 -14.46 -2.75 -3.52
N GLY A 367 -13.19 -2.38 -3.69
CA GLY A 367 -12.71 -1.01 -3.59
C GLY A 367 -12.07 -0.65 -2.26
N GLY A 368 -12.14 -1.54 -1.26
CA GLY A 368 -11.17 -1.53 -0.18
C GLY A 368 -11.04 -0.19 0.54
N TYR A 369 -9.83 0.34 0.57
CA TYR A 369 -9.52 1.64 1.16
C TYR A 369 -10.25 2.81 0.48
N ALA A 370 -10.41 2.81 -0.85
CA ALA A 370 -11.10 3.89 -1.55
C ALA A 370 -12.59 3.98 -1.19
N SER A 371 -13.25 2.82 -1.02
CA SER A 371 -14.63 2.75 -0.53
C SER A 371 -14.75 3.22 0.93
N ALA A 372 -13.83 2.78 1.80
CA ALA A 372 -13.76 3.28 3.18
C ALA A 372 -13.49 4.80 3.23
N ALA A 373 -12.64 5.33 2.33
CA ALA A 373 -12.35 6.75 2.25
C ALA A 373 -13.58 7.57 1.81
N THR A 374 -14.47 6.98 1.02
CA THR A 374 -15.76 7.60 0.67
C THR A 374 -16.67 7.70 1.89
N ALA A 375 -16.79 6.63 2.69
CA ALA A 375 -17.52 6.65 3.94
C ALA A 375 -16.95 7.69 4.93
N LEU A 376 -15.62 7.77 5.03
CA LEU A 376 -14.93 8.78 5.84
C LEU A 376 -15.26 10.22 5.42
N LYS A 377 -15.29 10.50 4.10
CA LYS A 377 -15.66 11.83 3.58
C LYS A 377 -17.12 12.17 3.89
N ALA A 378 -18.02 11.19 3.79
CA ALA A 378 -19.45 11.38 4.09
C ALA A 378 -19.72 11.70 5.57
N MET A 379 -18.84 11.32 6.49
CA MET A 379 -18.94 11.72 7.91
C MET A 379 -18.53 13.17 8.18
N VAL A 380 -17.82 13.82 7.26
CA VAL A 380 -17.35 15.20 7.39
C VAL A 380 -18.31 16.20 6.76
N ALA A 381 -19.13 15.73 5.81
CA ALA A 381 -20.25 16.46 5.24
C ALA A 381 -21.43 16.46 6.21
#